data_AF-A0A1M7MDR4-F1
#
_entry.id   AF-A0A1M7MDR4-F1
#
_cell.length_a   1.000
_cell.length_b   1.000
_cell.length_c   1.000
_cell.angle_alpha   90.00
_cell.angle_beta   90.00
_cell.angle_gamma   90.00
#
_symmetry.space_group_name_H-M   'P 1'
#
loop_
_entity.id
_entity.type
_entity.pdbx_description
1 polymer ?
#
loop_
_entity_poly.entity_id
_entity_poly.type
_entity_poly.pdbx_seq_one_letter_code
_entity_poly.pdbx_strand_id
1 'polypeptide(L)'
;MKKINNIIIGFIVLTCVACSEDLLDKDPVSSFSAQGFYQNASDAQAGVYGTYDALQSVMRVNFAYWGEGRADAVSTIQAGDPGLLQQNNLTPIMSSASWNNLYEMISRANYAIKYIPDVFGEDSPLGGELMGQARALRALGYFYAVRIWGDVPLILEPYESIDQDIFLEKADESQIMDQIIDDLSFVLR
;
A
#
# COMPACT_ATOMS: atom_id res chain seq x y z
N MET A 1 45.85 19.09 43.83
CA MET A 1 46.03 18.75 42.39
C MET A 1 45.58 17.32 42.06
N LYS A 2 46.07 16.26 42.73
CA LYS A 2 45.65 14.87 42.47
C LYS A 2 44.12 14.64 42.54
N LYS A 3 43.43 15.27 43.50
CA LYS A 3 41.95 15.19 43.63
C LYS A 3 41.19 15.86 42.48
N ILE A 4 41.70 16.96 41.93
CA ILE A 4 41.10 17.66 40.76
C ILE A 4 41.32 16.83 39.50
N ASN A 5 42.50 16.21 39.35
CA ASN A 5 42.78 15.32 38.22
C ASN A 5 41.85 14.09 38.23
N ASN A 6 41.57 13.53 39.40
CA ASN A 6 40.63 12.41 39.53
C ASN A 6 39.17 12.81 39.21
N ILE A 7 38.77 14.05 39.51
CA ILE A 7 37.45 14.59 39.15
C ILE A 7 37.34 14.79 37.64
N ILE A 8 38.38 15.32 36.99
CA ILE A 8 38.40 15.51 35.53
C ILE A 8 38.36 14.16 34.80
N ILE A 9 39.12 13.17 35.27
CA ILE A 9 39.09 11.81 34.72
C ILE A 9 37.69 11.18 34.90
N GLY A 10 37.07 11.37 36.06
CA GLY A 10 35.70 10.89 36.31
C GLY A 10 34.67 11.54 35.39
N PHE A 11 34.81 12.84 35.10
CA PHE A 11 33.91 13.55 34.20
C PHE A 11 34.07 13.11 32.73
N ILE A 12 35.30 12.86 32.28
CA ILE A 12 35.59 12.34 30.92
C ILE A 12 34.99 10.94 30.73
N VAL A 13 35.10 10.06 31.73
CA VAL A 13 34.49 8.72 31.68
C VAL A 13 32.96 8.82 31.62
N LEU A 14 32.35 9.79 32.32
CA LEU A 14 30.90 10.01 32.28
C LEU A 14 30.42 10.47 30.89
N THR A 15 31.20 11.31 30.20
CA THR A 15 30.85 11.78 28.84
C THR A 15 30.96 10.68 27.78
N CYS A 16 31.78 9.66 27.99
CA CYS A 16 31.90 8.52 27.07
C CYS A 16 30.75 7.50 27.18
N VAL A 17 30.02 7.47 28.32
CA VAL A 17 28.90 6.54 28.54
C VAL A 17 27.54 7.19 28.19
N ALA A 18 27.49 8.51 28.04
CA ALA A 18 26.26 9.25 27.77
C ALA A 18 25.83 9.30 26.30
N CYS A 19 26.67 8.84 25.36
CA CYS A 19 26.35 8.76 23.92
C CYS A 19 26.26 7.29 23.50
N SER A 20 25.17 6.61 23.86
CA SER A 20 24.75 5.39 23.17
C SER A 20 23.88 5.80 21.99
N GLU A 21 24.35 5.59 20.76
CA GLU A 21 23.58 5.88 19.53
C GLU A 21 22.23 5.11 19.52
N ASP A 22 22.19 3.91 20.12
CA ASP A 22 20.98 3.07 20.34
C ASP A 22 19.84 3.73 21.14
N LEU A 23 20.08 4.85 21.82
CA LEU A 23 19.02 5.58 22.53
C LEU A 23 18.22 6.50 21.59
N LEU A 24 18.88 7.01 20.55
CA LEU A 24 18.32 7.98 19.60
C LEU A 24 17.75 7.29 18.36
N ASP A 25 18.38 6.22 17.89
CA ASP A 25 17.87 5.38 16.81
C ASP A 25 17.06 4.21 17.37
N LYS A 26 15.79 4.50 17.69
CA LYS A 26 14.82 3.45 18.01
C LYS A 26 13.90 3.22 16.82
N ASP A 27 14.00 2.04 16.22
CA ASP A 27 12.97 1.56 15.33
C ASP A 27 11.62 1.53 16.07
N PRO A 28 10.51 1.92 15.43
CA PRO A 28 9.21 1.90 16.07
C PRO A 28 8.86 0.46 16.44
N VAL A 29 8.76 0.17 17.75
CA VAL A 29 8.47 -1.17 18.29
C VAL A 29 7.14 -1.75 17.74
N SER A 30 6.25 -0.89 17.24
CA SER A 30 4.95 -1.23 16.68
C SER A 30 4.87 -1.18 15.15
N SER A 31 5.94 -0.79 14.45
CA SER A 31 5.98 -0.92 12.99
C SER A 31 6.67 -2.23 12.64
N PHE A 32 5.91 -3.21 12.15
CA PHE A 32 6.54 -4.22 11.32
C PHE A 32 7.01 -3.50 10.05
N SER A 33 8.32 -3.26 9.92
CA SER A 33 8.84 -2.92 8.60
C SER A 33 8.49 -4.10 7.69
N ALA A 34 8.08 -3.83 6.46
CA ALA A 34 7.73 -4.92 5.55
C ALA A 34 8.92 -5.84 5.26
N GLN A 35 10.15 -5.30 5.32
CA GLN A 35 11.39 -6.08 5.36
C GLN A 35 11.36 -7.20 6.41
N GLY A 36 10.74 -6.97 7.57
CA GLY A 36 10.65 -7.94 8.65
C GLY A 36 9.42 -8.83 8.62
N PHE A 37 8.43 -8.57 7.76
CA PHE A 37 7.16 -9.30 7.75
C PHE A 37 7.24 -10.61 6.94
N TYR A 38 7.79 -10.58 5.73
CA TYR A 38 7.83 -11.73 4.82
C TYR A 38 9.02 -12.65 5.14
N GLN A 39 8.90 -13.50 6.16
CA GLN A 39 9.99 -14.39 6.58
C GLN A 39 9.78 -15.85 6.17
N ASN A 40 8.52 -16.28 6.08
CA ASN A 40 8.18 -17.66 5.74
C ASN A 40 6.92 -17.73 4.86
N ALA A 41 6.61 -18.94 4.39
CA ALA A 41 5.48 -19.18 3.49
C ALA A 41 4.11 -18.76 4.08
N SER A 42 3.91 -18.90 5.39
CA SER A 42 2.67 -18.47 6.05
C SER A 42 2.54 -16.96 6.06
N ASP A 43 3.65 -16.23 6.25
CA ASP A 43 3.65 -14.77 6.21
C ASP A 43 3.36 -14.26 4.80
N ALA A 44 3.96 -14.89 3.77
CA ALA A 44 3.68 -14.59 2.38
C ALA A 44 2.20 -14.79 2.02
N GLN A 45 1.60 -15.90 2.45
CA GLN A 45 0.16 -16.13 2.29
C GLN A 45 -0.66 -15.06 3.04
N ALA A 46 -0.28 -14.73 4.27
CA ALA A 46 -0.97 -13.70 5.06
C ALA A 46 -0.90 -12.32 4.39
N GLY A 47 0.20 -11.96 3.75
CA GLY A 47 0.34 -10.72 2.97
C GLY A 47 -0.65 -10.65 1.80
N VAL A 48 -0.78 -11.74 1.05
CA VAL A 48 -1.77 -11.84 -0.04
C VAL A 48 -3.20 -11.80 0.52
N TYR A 49 -3.48 -12.50 1.62
CA TYR A 49 -4.79 -12.44 2.28
C TYR A 49 -5.13 -11.03 2.77
N GLY A 50 -4.14 -10.29 3.28
CA GLY A 50 -4.29 -8.87 3.60
C GLY A 50 -4.68 -8.04 2.37
N THR A 51 -4.20 -8.39 1.19
CA THR A 51 -4.62 -7.71 -0.05
C THR A 51 -6.07 -8.03 -0.41
N TYR A 52 -6.52 -9.28 -0.24
CA TYR A 52 -7.94 -9.66 -0.40
C TYR A 52 -8.87 -9.01 0.65
N ASP A 53 -8.42 -8.82 1.88
CA ASP A 53 -9.15 -8.06 2.90
C ASP A 53 -9.34 -6.60 2.47
N ALA A 54 -8.31 -5.96 1.91
CA ALA A 54 -8.43 -4.62 1.33
C ALA A 54 -9.42 -4.58 0.16
N LEU A 55 -9.45 -5.61 -0.69
CA LEU A 55 -10.45 -5.73 -1.77
C LEU A 55 -11.89 -5.72 -1.21
N GLN A 56 -12.15 -6.44 -0.11
CA GLN A 56 -13.47 -6.43 0.52
C GLN A 56 -13.85 -5.02 0.99
N SER A 57 -12.90 -4.28 1.57
CA SER A 57 -13.09 -2.89 1.98
C SER A 57 -13.32 -1.95 0.80
N VAL A 58 -12.63 -2.15 -0.33
CA VAL A 58 -12.89 -1.44 -1.59
C VAL A 58 -14.31 -1.72 -2.07
N MET A 59 -14.68 -2.98 -2.19
CA MET A 59 -15.91 -3.38 -2.87
C MET A 59 -17.16 -3.35 -1.99
N ARG A 60 -17.03 -3.06 -0.69
CA ARG A 60 -18.16 -3.05 0.27
C ARG A 60 -19.34 -2.19 -0.19
N VAL A 61 -19.06 -1.00 -0.70
CA VAL A 61 -20.08 -0.04 -1.18
C VAL A 61 -19.77 0.43 -2.60
N ASN A 62 -18.49 0.46 -2.98
CA ASN A 62 -18.07 1.05 -4.24
C ASN A 62 -18.51 0.27 -5.48
N PHE A 63 -18.84 -1.02 -5.36
CA PHE A 63 -19.45 -1.76 -6.48
C PHE A 63 -20.74 -1.09 -6.97
N ALA A 64 -21.52 -0.52 -6.05
CA ALA A 64 -22.73 0.23 -6.37
C ALA A 64 -22.39 1.66 -6.81
N TYR A 65 -21.50 2.36 -6.07
CA TYR A 65 -21.16 3.76 -6.38
C TYR A 65 -20.43 3.94 -7.72
N TRP A 66 -19.63 2.97 -8.13
CA TRP A 66 -18.86 3.00 -9.39
C TRP A 66 -19.50 2.19 -10.51
N GLY A 67 -20.60 1.50 -10.21
CA GLY A 67 -21.43 0.76 -11.16
C GLY A 67 -22.80 1.42 -11.37
N GLU A 68 -23.86 0.65 -11.18
CA GLU A 68 -25.25 1.04 -11.49
C GLU A 68 -25.76 2.25 -10.70
N GLY A 69 -25.13 2.62 -9.59
CA GLY A 69 -25.49 3.82 -8.83
C GLY A 69 -25.31 5.13 -9.60
N ARG A 70 -24.55 5.12 -10.71
CA ARG A 70 -24.44 6.25 -11.65
C ARG A 70 -25.18 6.05 -12.97
N ALA A 71 -25.78 4.88 -13.16
CA ALA A 71 -26.58 4.55 -14.33
C ALA A 71 -28.06 4.91 -14.10
N ASP A 72 -28.93 4.52 -15.01
CA ASP A 72 -30.37 4.80 -14.98
C ASP A 72 -31.22 3.63 -14.45
N ALA A 73 -30.61 2.47 -14.19
CA ALA A 73 -31.31 1.28 -13.69
C ALA A 73 -31.62 1.31 -12.18
N VAL A 74 -30.94 2.16 -11.41
CA VAL A 74 -31.08 2.25 -9.95
C VAL A 74 -31.34 3.70 -9.53
N SER A 75 -32.38 3.92 -8.72
CA SER A 75 -32.71 5.23 -8.13
C SER A 75 -32.66 5.19 -6.61
N THR A 76 -32.24 6.27 -5.97
CA THR A 76 -32.26 6.41 -4.50
C THR A 76 -33.10 7.59 -4.04
N ILE A 77 -33.82 7.40 -2.93
CA ILE A 77 -34.48 8.49 -2.20
C ILE A 77 -33.61 9.00 -1.04
N GLN A 78 -32.44 8.38 -0.81
CA GLN A 78 -31.54 8.77 0.27
C GLN A 78 -30.79 10.06 -0.09
N ALA A 79 -30.78 10.99 0.85
CA ALA A 79 -29.93 12.17 0.80
C ALA A 79 -28.46 11.82 1.10
N GLY A 80 -27.55 12.77 0.90
CA GLY A 80 -26.12 12.56 1.10
C GLY A 80 -25.45 11.91 -0.11
N ASP A 81 -24.45 11.06 0.15
CA ASP A 81 -23.56 10.53 -0.89
C ASP A 81 -24.30 9.83 -2.05
N PRO A 82 -25.22 8.87 -1.80
CA PRO A 82 -25.95 8.20 -2.88
C PRO A 82 -26.77 9.16 -3.76
N GLY A 83 -27.43 10.16 -3.15
CA GLY A 83 -28.25 11.12 -3.88
C GLY A 83 -27.42 12.11 -4.71
N LEU A 84 -26.31 12.59 -4.15
CA LEU A 84 -25.38 13.48 -4.83
C LEU A 84 -24.65 12.78 -5.98
N LEU A 85 -24.31 11.50 -5.80
CA LEU A 85 -23.76 10.63 -6.85
C LEU A 85 -24.70 10.56 -8.07
N GLN A 86 -25.99 10.29 -7.86
CA GLN A 86 -26.98 10.23 -8.94
C GLN A 86 -27.19 11.58 -9.64
N GLN A 87 -27.05 12.67 -8.90
CA GLN A 87 -27.15 14.03 -9.42
C GLN A 87 -25.86 14.51 -10.09
N ASN A 88 -24.81 13.67 -10.15
CA ASN A 88 -23.47 14.05 -10.62
C ASN A 88 -22.89 15.29 -9.91
N ASN A 89 -23.19 15.44 -8.62
CA ASN A 89 -22.78 16.58 -7.80
C ASN A 89 -21.80 16.15 -6.70
N LEU A 90 -20.78 15.36 -7.09
CA LEU A 90 -19.77 14.84 -6.18
C LEU A 90 -18.76 15.91 -5.76
N THR A 91 -18.23 15.77 -4.55
CA THR A 91 -17.13 16.58 -4.02
C THR A 91 -16.00 15.67 -3.52
N PRO A 92 -14.75 16.15 -3.42
CA PRO A 92 -13.61 15.32 -3.04
C PRO A 92 -13.67 14.68 -1.64
N ILE A 93 -14.53 15.20 -0.75
CA ILE A 93 -14.68 14.68 0.62
C ILE A 93 -15.67 13.52 0.72
N MET A 94 -16.32 13.14 -0.37
CA MET A 94 -17.34 12.10 -0.39
C MET A 94 -16.72 10.72 -0.55
N SER A 95 -17.36 9.71 0.05
CA SER A 95 -16.84 8.34 0.04
C SER A 95 -16.85 7.75 -1.37
N SER A 96 -17.85 8.07 -2.19
CA SER A 96 -17.94 7.65 -3.60
C SER A 96 -16.86 8.26 -4.51
N ALA A 97 -16.25 9.38 -4.09
CA ALA A 97 -15.15 10.05 -4.77
C ALA A 97 -13.77 9.69 -4.19
N SER A 98 -13.74 8.87 -3.12
CA SER A 98 -12.49 8.46 -2.48
C SER A 98 -11.86 7.27 -3.18
N TRP A 99 -10.55 7.32 -3.30
CA TRP A 99 -9.67 6.33 -3.92
C TRP A 99 -8.73 5.69 -2.88
N ASN A 100 -8.87 6.08 -1.60
CA ASN A 100 -7.97 5.66 -0.52
C ASN A 100 -7.92 4.13 -0.37
N ASN A 101 -9.07 3.47 -0.33
CA ASN A 101 -9.12 2.02 -0.17
C ASN A 101 -8.52 1.30 -1.39
N LEU A 102 -8.64 1.87 -2.60
CA LEU A 102 -8.02 1.32 -3.80
C LEU A 102 -6.50 1.39 -3.69
N TYR A 103 -5.96 2.54 -3.28
CA TYR A 103 -4.52 2.72 -3.12
C TYR A 103 -3.93 1.97 -1.92
N GLU A 104 -4.74 1.72 -0.89
CA GLU A 104 -4.37 0.79 0.18
C GLU A 104 -4.24 -0.64 -0.34
N MET A 105 -5.20 -1.11 -1.15
CA MET A 105 -5.13 -2.43 -1.78
C MET A 105 -3.92 -2.54 -2.71
N ILE A 106 -3.67 -1.53 -3.54
CA ILE A 106 -2.50 -1.46 -4.43
C ILE A 106 -1.19 -1.49 -3.62
N SER A 107 -1.12 -0.73 -2.53
CA SER A 107 0.04 -0.72 -1.64
C SER A 107 0.32 -2.10 -1.04
N ARG A 108 -0.71 -2.78 -0.49
CA ARG A 108 -0.57 -4.15 0.04
C ARG A 108 -0.11 -5.13 -1.05
N ALA A 109 -0.60 -4.98 -2.28
CA ALA A 109 -0.14 -5.78 -3.41
C ALA A 109 1.34 -5.50 -3.77
N ASN A 110 1.79 -4.24 -3.79
CA ASN A 110 3.19 -3.89 -4.05
C ASN A 110 4.14 -4.53 -3.03
N TYR A 111 3.75 -4.53 -1.76
CA TYR A 111 4.48 -5.23 -0.70
C TYR A 111 4.62 -6.73 -0.99
N ALA A 112 3.51 -7.41 -1.30
CA ALA A 112 3.54 -8.83 -1.63
C ALA A 112 4.41 -9.11 -2.87
N ILE A 113 4.28 -8.31 -3.93
CA ILE A 113 5.03 -8.47 -5.18
C ILE A 113 6.55 -8.31 -4.95
N LYS A 114 6.95 -7.38 -4.08
CA LYS A 114 8.36 -7.13 -3.78
C LYS A 114 9.01 -8.24 -2.96
N TYR A 115 8.34 -8.71 -1.90
CA TYR A 115 9.00 -9.55 -0.88
C TYR A 115 8.70 -11.04 -0.95
N ILE A 116 7.64 -11.48 -1.65
CA ILE A 116 7.39 -12.91 -1.85
C ILE A 116 8.58 -13.63 -2.53
N PRO A 117 9.28 -13.04 -3.52
CA PRO A 117 10.48 -13.64 -4.09
C PRO A 117 11.57 -13.97 -3.07
N ASP A 118 11.74 -13.15 -2.01
CA ASP A 118 12.76 -13.36 -0.99
C ASP A 118 12.48 -14.58 -0.11
N VAL A 119 11.20 -14.97 0.03
CA VAL A 119 10.77 -16.13 0.82
C VAL A 119 10.96 -17.45 0.06
N PHE A 120 10.73 -17.43 -1.26
CA PHE A 120 10.56 -18.65 -2.05
C PHE A 120 11.60 -18.86 -3.16
N GLY A 121 12.27 -17.80 -3.61
CA GLY A 121 13.03 -17.79 -4.86
C GLY A 121 12.12 -17.81 -6.11
N GLU A 122 12.74 -17.73 -7.30
CA GLU A 122 12.02 -17.54 -8.57
C GLU A 122 11.22 -18.78 -9.04
N ASP A 123 11.63 -20.00 -8.66
CA ASP A 123 11.09 -21.25 -9.22
C ASP A 123 10.01 -21.93 -8.35
N SER A 124 9.56 -21.29 -7.27
CA SER A 124 8.57 -21.88 -6.37
C SER A 124 7.16 -21.85 -6.96
N PRO A 125 6.46 -22.99 -7.10
CA PRO A 125 5.08 -23.01 -7.56
C PRO A 125 4.15 -22.17 -6.68
N LEU A 126 4.30 -22.27 -5.35
CA LEU A 126 3.51 -21.48 -4.40
C LEU A 126 3.89 -19.99 -4.44
N GLY A 127 5.18 -19.68 -4.61
CA GLY A 127 5.65 -18.29 -4.74
C GLY A 127 5.05 -17.62 -5.99
N GLY A 128 5.12 -18.32 -7.13
CA GLY A 128 4.50 -17.87 -8.38
C GLY A 128 2.99 -17.70 -8.27
N GLU A 129 2.29 -18.63 -7.60
CA GLU A 129 0.85 -18.53 -7.35
C GLU A 129 0.51 -17.27 -6.53
N LEU A 130 1.22 -17.04 -5.42
CA LEU A 130 0.98 -15.88 -4.54
C LEU A 130 1.34 -14.55 -5.21
N MET A 131 2.44 -14.51 -5.98
CA MET A 131 2.78 -13.34 -6.80
C MET A 131 1.72 -13.07 -7.87
N GLY A 132 1.21 -14.12 -8.50
CA GLY A 132 0.14 -14.01 -9.50
C GLY A 132 -1.14 -13.42 -8.90
N GLN A 133 -1.54 -13.90 -7.71
CA GLN A 133 -2.67 -13.32 -6.98
C GLN A 133 -2.46 -11.84 -6.64
N ALA A 134 -1.29 -11.47 -6.13
CA ALA A 134 -0.97 -10.08 -5.78
C ALA A 134 -1.00 -9.16 -7.01
N ARG A 135 -0.40 -9.58 -8.14
CA ARG A 135 -0.42 -8.84 -9.40
C ARG A 135 -1.84 -8.71 -9.97
N ALA A 136 -2.64 -9.77 -9.94
CA ALA A 136 -4.04 -9.71 -10.38
C ALA A 136 -4.86 -8.71 -9.54
N LEU A 137 -4.64 -8.65 -8.23
CA LEU A 137 -5.29 -7.69 -7.35
C LEU A 137 -4.83 -6.25 -7.62
N ARG A 138 -3.53 -6.04 -7.88
CA ARG A 138 -3.01 -4.72 -8.28
C ARG A 138 -3.60 -4.26 -9.61
N ALA A 139 -3.63 -5.15 -10.60
CA ALA A 139 -4.27 -4.92 -11.90
C ALA A 139 -5.75 -4.55 -11.74
N LEU A 140 -6.49 -5.25 -10.89
CA LEU A 140 -7.88 -4.93 -10.58
C LEU A 140 -8.02 -3.53 -9.95
N GLY A 141 -7.13 -3.18 -9.02
CA GLY A 141 -7.08 -1.85 -8.41
C GLY A 141 -6.88 -0.75 -9.43
N TYR A 142 -5.88 -0.90 -10.30
CA TYR A 142 -5.62 0.06 -11.37
C TYR A 142 -6.73 0.12 -12.41
N PHE A 143 -7.35 -1.01 -12.75
CA PHE A 143 -8.49 -1.05 -13.66
C PHE A 143 -9.66 -0.20 -13.15
N TYR A 144 -9.99 -0.31 -11.86
CA TYR A 144 -11.01 0.56 -11.27
C TYR A 144 -10.55 2.02 -11.19
N ALA A 145 -9.29 2.28 -10.87
CA ALA A 145 -8.76 3.64 -10.80
C ALA A 145 -8.87 4.36 -12.16
N VAL A 146 -8.38 3.73 -13.23
CA VAL A 146 -8.41 4.33 -14.58
C VAL A 146 -9.83 4.46 -15.12
N ARG A 147 -10.70 3.47 -14.88
CA ARG A 147 -12.10 3.50 -15.32
C ARG A 147 -12.90 4.66 -14.72
N ILE A 148 -12.57 5.07 -13.49
CA ILE A 148 -13.35 6.05 -12.74
C ILE A 148 -12.74 7.46 -12.81
N TRP A 149 -11.41 7.56 -12.82
CA TRP A 149 -10.71 8.85 -12.77
C TRP A 149 -9.88 9.17 -14.03
N GLY A 150 -9.65 8.22 -14.93
CA GLY A 150 -8.71 8.36 -16.04
C GLY A 150 -7.27 8.33 -15.53
N ASP A 151 -6.50 9.38 -15.80
CA ASP A 151 -5.12 9.47 -15.31
C ASP A 151 -5.06 9.46 -13.78
N VAL A 152 -4.19 8.62 -13.23
CA VAL A 152 -3.96 8.49 -11.79
C VAL A 152 -2.47 8.21 -11.51
N PRO A 153 -1.96 8.48 -10.30
CA PRO A 153 -0.58 8.13 -9.94
C PRO A 153 -0.31 6.62 -10.06
N LEU A 154 0.74 6.26 -10.81
CA LEU A 154 1.18 4.87 -10.97
C LEU A 154 2.28 4.55 -9.95
N ILE A 155 1.96 3.71 -8.98
CA ILE A 155 2.77 3.35 -7.82
C ILE A 155 2.98 1.85 -7.83
N LEU A 156 4.18 1.42 -8.19
CA LEU A 156 4.51 -0.01 -8.37
C LEU A 156 5.41 -0.56 -7.27
N GLU A 157 6.02 0.35 -6.50
CA GLU A 157 6.89 0.03 -5.38
C GLU A 157 6.18 0.33 -4.05
N PRO A 158 6.52 -0.41 -2.99
CA PRO A 158 6.04 -0.09 -1.65
C PRO A 158 6.73 1.15 -1.05
N TYR A 159 6.04 1.76 -0.08
CA TYR A 159 6.58 2.86 0.74
C TYR A 159 7.24 2.34 2.01
N GLU A 160 8.55 2.13 1.97
CA GLU A 160 9.40 1.55 3.01
C GLU A 160 10.05 2.59 3.93
N SER A 161 10.06 3.87 3.55
CA SER A 161 10.66 4.97 4.33
C SER A 161 9.77 6.22 4.32
N ILE A 162 9.88 7.02 5.38
CA ILE A 162 9.25 8.36 5.48
C ILE A 162 9.86 9.37 4.51
N ASP A 163 11.08 9.12 4.02
CA ASP A 163 11.79 10.01 3.10
C ASP A 163 11.41 9.77 1.62
N GLN A 164 10.62 8.74 1.32
CA GLN A 164 10.15 8.49 -0.04
C GLN A 164 9.19 9.58 -0.50
N ASP A 165 9.32 9.98 -1.76
CA ASP A 165 8.42 10.95 -2.37
C ASP A 165 7.00 10.37 -2.49
N ILE A 166 6.05 11.04 -1.86
CA ILE A 166 4.63 10.68 -1.87
C ILE A 166 3.83 11.54 -2.85
N PHE A 167 4.45 12.55 -3.48
CA PHE A 167 3.81 13.48 -4.41
C PHE A 167 4.09 13.10 -5.86
N LEU A 168 3.55 11.95 -6.27
CA LEU A 168 3.69 11.45 -7.62
C LEU A 168 2.76 12.16 -8.60
N GLU A 169 3.28 12.48 -9.78
CA GLU A 169 2.47 12.94 -10.90
C GLU A 169 1.56 11.81 -11.40
N LYS A 170 0.46 12.20 -12.05
CA LYS A 170 -0.44 11.22 -12.67
C LYS A 170 0.26 10.60 -13.88
N ALA A 171 0.12 9.29 -14.03
CA ALA A 171 0.45 8.62 -15.27
C ALA A 171 -0.76 8.66 -16.22
N ASP A 172 -0.49 8.66 -17.52
CA ASP A 172 -1.54 8.64 -18.54
C ASP A 172 -2.31 7.32 -18.51
N GLU A 173 -3.59 7.35 -18.88
CA GLU A 173 -4.44 6.14 -19.01
C GLU A 173 -3.75 5.00 -19.75
N SER A 174 -3.03 5.28 -20.85
CA SER A 174 -2.33 4.25 -21.61
C SER A 174 -1.24 3.54 -20.80
N GLN A 175 -0.48 4.29 -20.00
CA GLN A 175 0.58 3.72 -19.16
C GLN A 175 0.00 2.83 -18.06
N ILE A 176 -1.14 3.23 -17.50
CA ILE A 176 -1.86 2.43 -16.51
C ILE A 176 -2.39 1.14 -17.15
N MET A 177 -2.96 1.22 -18.36
CA MET A 177 -3.42 0.05 -19.10
C MET A 177 -2.29 -0.91 -19.47
N ASP A 178 -1.13 -0.40 -19.89
CA ASP A 178 0.05 -1.22 -20.16
C ASP A 178 0.47 -1.99 -18.90
N GLN A 179 0.47 -1.34 -17.74
CA GLN A 179 0.82 -2.00 -16.48
C GLN A 179 -0.22 -3.04 -16.04
N ILE A 180 -1.51 -2.79 -16.26
CA ILE A 180 -2.58 -3.79 -16.01
C ILE A 180 -2.33 -5.03 -16.86
N ILE A 181 -1.99 -4.85 -18.14
CA ILE A 181 -1.70 -5.96 -19.06
C ILE A 181 -0.45 -6.72 -18.61
N ASP A 182 0.61 -6.03 -18.20
CA ASP A 182 1.83 -6.66 -17.66
C ASP A 182 1.52 -7.55 -16.44
N ASP A 183 0.79 -7.00 -15.46
CA ASP A 183 0.42 -7.74 -14.26
C ASP A 183 -0.43 -8.98 -14.56
N LEU A 184 -1.40 -8.88 -15.47
CA LEU A 184 -2.23 -10.02 -15.87
C LEU A 184 -1.49 -11.02 -16.74
N SER A 185 -0.53 -10.58 -17.55
CA SER A 185 0.28 -11.45 -18.40
C SER A 185 1.22 -12.34 -17.59
N PHE A 186 1.65 -11.88 -16.41
CA PHE A 186 2.39 -12.71 -15.47
C PHE A 186 1.58 -13.94 -15.02
N VAL A 187 0.29 -13.75 -14.75
CA VAL A 187 -0.61 -14.80 -14.23
C VAL A 187 -0.92 -15.89 -15.25
N LEU A 188 -0.85 -15.56 -16.55
CA LEU A 188 -1.21 -16.46 -17.65
C LEU A 188 -0.05 -17.36 -18.11
N ARG A 189 1.14 -17.23 -17.50
CA ARG A 189 2.32 -18.05 -17.80
C ARG A 189 2.43 -19.21 -16.82
#